data_AF-A0A0T7ANS6-F1
#
_entry.id   AF-A0A0T7ANS6-F1
#
_cell.length_a   1.000
_cell.length_b   1.000
_cell.length_c   1.000
_cell.angle_alpha   90.00
_cell.angle_beta   90.00
_cell.angle_gamma   90.00
#
_symmetry.space_group_name_H-M   'P 1'
#
loop_
_entity.id
_entity.type
_entity.pdbx_description
1 polymer ?
#
loop_
_entity_poly.entity_id
_entity_poly.type
_entity_poly.pdbx_seq_one_letter_code
_entity_poly.pdbx_strand_id
1 'polypeptide(L)'
;MDFCAFENTIDKNIETDKASDKFDQQLQAYKDAEATLNTAKSSLDTATASLTAAKDNLVKATDKADAVTKAIDSFIAKVRDIKFTTKVDDADIEKLTDDRKKYMSEESKLLEDHRKENKEILIRHFYDMSNMMSRNEGVWLSNGWVKTLLWIFLPCLLYTIFSIVYFVASYIDK
;
A
#
# COMPACT_ATOMS: atom_id res chain seq x y z
N MET A 1 16.83 -115.93 -20.84
CA MET A 1 16.09 -114.70 -20.45
C MET A 1 15.85 -113.90 -21.71
N ASP A 2 14.64 -113.40 -21.92
CA ASP A 2 14.28 -112.57 -23.06
C ASP A 2 14.78 -111.14 -22.84
N PHE A 3 15.58 -110.63 -23.78
CA PHE A 3 16.24 -109.33 -23.67
C PHE A 3 15.22 -108.18 -23.67
N CYS A 4 14.12 -108.33 -24.41
CA CYS A 4 13.05 -107.34 -24.51
C CYS A 4 12.31 -107.13 -23.17
N ALA A 5 12.16 -108.17 -22.35
CA ALA A 5 11.54 -108.06 -21.04
C ALA A 5 12.43 -107.33 -20.03
N PHE A 6 13.75 -107.51 -20.14
CA PHE A 6 14.73 -106.83 -19.30
C PHE A 6 14.83 -105.34 -19.63
N GLU A 7 14.91 -104.99 -20.93
CA GLU A 7 14.94 -103.60 -21.42
C GLU A 7 13.70 -102.81 -20.97
N ASN A 8 12.49 -103.37 -21.13
CA ASN A 8 11.24 -102.75 -20.63
C ASN A 8 11.24 -102.52 -19.10
N THR A 9 11.88 -103.39 -18.33
CA THR A 9 11.95 -103.25 -16.87
C THR A 9 12.89 -102.10 -16.49
N ILE A 10 14.00 -101.96 -17.21
CA ILE A 10 14.95 -100.85 -17.02
C ILE A 10 14.29 -99.51 -17.37
N ASP A 11 13.62 -99.41 -18.52
CA ASP A 11 12.96 -98.17 -18.95
C ASP A 11 11.90 -97.71 -17.94
N LYS A 12 11.09 -98.66 -17.44
CA LYS A 12 10.08 -98.37 -16.42
C LYS A 12 10.67 -97.89 -15.10
N ASN A 13 11.80 -98.47 -14.66
CA ASN A 13 12.50 -98.00 -13.47
C ASN A 13 13.05 -96.59 -13.67
N ILE A 14 13.68 -96.29 -14.82
CA ILE A 14 14.18 -94.96 -15.13
C ILE A 14 13.05 -93.91 -15.14
N GLU A 15 11.89 -94.26 -15.70
CA GLU A 15 10.72 -93.38 -15.70
C GLU A 15 10.17 -93.16 -14.29
N THR A 16 10.15 -94.21 -13.46
CA THR A 16 9.73 -94.15 -12.06
C THR A 16 10.67 -93.28 -11.22
N ASP A 17 11.98 -93.41 -11.40
CA ASP A 17 12.99 -92.60 -10.70
C ASP A 17 12.86 -91.11 -11.09
N LYS A 18 12.71 -90.82 -12.39
CA LYS A 18 12.44 -89.45 -12.86
C LYS A 18 11.16 -88.86 -12.26
N ALA A 19 10.12 -89.67 -12.11
CA ALA A 19 8.87 -89.23 -11.50
C ALA A 19 9.05 -88.96 -9.99
N SER A 20 9.83 -89.78 -9.29
CA SER A 20 10.20 -89.58 -7.88
C SER A 20 10.98 -88.30 -7.68
N ASP A 21 12.03 -88.07 -8.48
CA ASP A 21 12.85 -86.85 -8.42
C ASP A 21 12.00 -85.58 -8.62
N LYS A 22 11.06 -85.64 -9.57
CA LYS A 22 10.14 -84.53 -9.85
C LYS A 22 9.18 -84.29 -8.69
N PHE A 23 8.70 -85.35 -8.03
CA PHE A 23 7.85 -85.24 -6.85
C PHE A 23 8.61 -84.60 -5.67
N ASP A 24 9.85 -85.03 -5.42
CA ASP A 24 10.69 -84.48 -4.36
C ASP A 24 11.02 -83.00 -4.59
N GLN A 25 11.30 -82.59 -5.83
CA GLN A 25 11.45 -81.18 -6.19
C GLN A 25 10.19 -80.36 -5.90
N GLN A 26 9.01 -80.88 -6.25
CA GLN A 26 7.76 -80.19 -5.96
C GLN A 26 7.50 -80.09 -4.46
N LEU A 27 7.76 -81.15 -3.70
CA LEU A 27 7.61 -81.16 -2.25
C LEU A 27 8.51 -80.11 -1.59
N GLN A 28 9.75 -79.98 -2.05
CA GLN A 28 10.66 -78.95 -1.55
C GLN A 28 10.15 -77.55 -1.90
N ALA A 29 9.71 -77.31 -3.14
CA ALA A 29 9.13 -76.04 -3.54
C ALA A 29 7.89 -75.67 -2.71
N TYR A 30 7.04 -76.64 -2.34
CA TYR A 30 5.90 -76.41 -1.47
C TYR A 30 6.32 -76.02 -0.04
N LYS A 31 7.35 -76.65 0.52
CA LYS A 31 7.89 -76.27 1.84
C LYS A 31 8.49 -74.86 1.82
N ASP A 32 9.20 -74.50 0.76
CA ASP A 32 9.78 -73.17 0.61
C ASP A 32 8.68 -72.09 0.45
N ALA A 33 7.62 -72.42 -0.30
CA ALA A 33 6.44 -71.56 -0.43
C ALA A 33 5.69 -71.40 0.90
N GLU A 34 5.53 -72.47 1.68
CA GLU A 34 4.93 -72.43 3.02
C GLU A 34 5.73 -71.54 3.97
N ALA A 35 7.06 -71.67 3.99
CA ALA A 35 7.94 -70.83 4.80
C ALA A 35 7.83 -69.34 4.40
N THR A 36 7.74 -69.06 3.10
CA THR A 36 7.54 -67.71 2.57
C THR A 36 6.18 -67.15 2.99
N LEU A 37 5.11 -67.96 2.90
CA LEU A 37 3.76 -67.58 3.30
C LEU A 37 3.69 -67.25 4.80
N ASN A 38 4.33 -68.06 5.65
CA ASN A 38 4.39 -67.82 7.09
C ASN A 38 5.13 -66.52 7.43
N THR A 39 6.21 -66.22 6.69
CA THR A 39 6.94 -64.95 6.84
C THR A 39 6.08 -63.76 6.42
N ALA A 40 5.36 -63.87 5.30
CA ALA A 40 4.44 -62.85 4.83
C ALA A 40 3.26 -62.62 5.79
N LYS A 41 2.75 -63.68 6.43
CA LYS A 41 1.71 -63.56 7.46
C LYS A 41 2.21 -62.80 8.68
N SER A 42 3.41 -63.13 9.18
CA SER A 42 4.02 -62.46 10.33
C SER A 42 4.29 -60.96 10.06
N SER A 43 4.74 -60.62 8.85
CA SER A 43 4.94 -59.23 8.45
C SER A 43 3.61 -58.47 8.36
N LEU A 44 2.54 -59.12 7.88
CA LEU A 44 1.20 -58.55 7.81
C LEU A 44 0.59 -58.31 9.20
N ASP A 45 0.80 -59.24 10.14
CA ASP A 45 0.38 -59.06 11.54
C ASP A 45 1.11 -57.86 12.18
N THR A 46 2.42 -57.73 11.92
CA THR A 46 3.23 -56.60 12.39
C THR A 46 2.76 -55.27 11.78
N ALA A 47 2.46 -55.26 10.48
CA ALA A 47 1.93 -54.10 9.77
C ALA A 47 0.55 -53.69 10.33
N THR A 48 -0.32 -54.66 10.62
CA THR A 48 -1.65 -54.44 11.19
C THR A 48 -1.55 -53.81 12.59
N ALA A 49 -0.66 -54.32 13.44
CA ALA A 49 -0.41 -53.75 14.76
C ALA A 49 0.11 -52.30 14.66
N SER A 50 1.05 -52.05 13.75
CA SER A 50 1.61 -50.72 13.51
C SER A 50 0.55 -49.72 13.01
N LEU A 51 -0.31 -50.16 12.09
CA LEU A 51 -1.39 -49.34 11.54
C LEU A 51 -2.44 -49.00 12.61
N THR A 52 -2.76 -49.95 13.48
CA THR A 52 -3.65 -49.73 14.62
C THR A 52 -3.08 -48.68 15.58
N ALA A 53 -1.79 -48.79 15.94
CA ALA A 53 -1.12 -47.79 16.77
C ALA A 53 -1.08 -46.41 16.12
N ALA A 54 -0.82 -46.33 14.81
CA ALA A 54 -0.84 -45.09 14.06
C ALA A 54 -2.24 -44.44 14.05
N LYS A 55 -3.30 -45.24 13.86
CA LYS A 55 -4.68 -44.79 13.93
C LYS A 55 -5.02 -44.20 15.30
N ASP A 56 -4.66 -44.87 16.39
CA ASP A 56 -4.95 -44.39 17.74
C ASP A 56 -4.23 -43.06 18.04
N ASN A 57 -3.00 -42.92 17.57
CA ASN A 57 -2.25 -41.66 17.68
C ASN A 57 -2.89 -40.54 16.87
N LEU A 58 -3.42 -40.84 15.69
CA LEU A 58 -4.11 -39.87 14.85
C LEU A 58 -5.40 -39.39 15.51
N VAL A 59 -6.20 -40.29 16.11
CA VAL A 59 -7.39 -39.92 16.89
C VAL A 59 -7.03 -38.98 18.04
N LYS A 60 -5.98 -39.29 18.82
CA LYS A 60 -5.50 -38.40 19.90
C LYS A 60 -5.05 -37.04 19.39
N ALA A 61 -4.42 -36.99 18.21
CA ALA A 61 -4.01 -35.73 17.60
C ALA A 61 -5.23 -34.89 17.16
N THR A 62 -6.26 -35.52 16.61
CA THR A 62 -7.53 -34.89 16.26
C THR A 62 -8.23 -34.31 17.49
N ASP A 63 -8.32 -35.06 18.59
CA ASP A 63 -8.94 -34.58 19.83
C ASP A 63 -8.22 -33.34 20.40
N LYS A 64 -6.88 -33.32 20.33
CA LYS A 64 -6.09 -32.15 20.73
C LYS A 64 -6.33 -30.95 19.82
N ALA A 65 -6.43 -31.16 18.51
CA ALA A 65 -6.72 -30.09 17.56
C ALA A 65 -8.11 -29.48 17.80
N ASP A 66 -9.10 -30.29 18.12
CA ASP A 66 -10.45 -29.83 18.48
C ASP A 66 -10.43 -29.00 19.78
N ALA A 67 -9.69 -29.45 20.80
CA ALA A 67 -9.51 -28.70 22.04
C ALA A 67 -8.84 -27.33 21.82
N VAL A 68 -7.81 -27.27 20.98
CA VAL A 68 -7.13 -26.01 20.60
C VAL A 68 -8.09 -25.07 19.87
N THR A 69 -8.88 -25.60 18.94
CA THR A 69 -9.87 -24.81 18.18
C THR A 69 -10.89 -24.16 19.13
N LYS A 70 -11.44 -24.94 20.07
CA LYS A 70 -12.36 -24.43 21.10
C LYS A 70 -11.73 -23.36 22.00
N ALA A 71 -10.44 -23.50 22.35
CA ALA A 71 -9.73 -22.51 23.15
C ALA A 71 -9.54 -21.19 22.39
N ILE A 72 -9.21 -21.27 21.10
CA ILE A 72 -9.08 -20.10 20.21
C ILE A 72 -10.43 -19.38 20.09
N ASP A 73 -11.52 -20.10 19.84
CA ASP A 73 -12.86 -19.52 19.73
C ASP A 73 -13.26 -18.79 21.02
N SER A 74 -12.98 -19.39 22.19
CA SER A 74 -13.20 -18.76 23.49
C SER A 74 -12.37 -17.48 23.68
N PHE A 75 -11.11 -17.49 23.25
CA PHE A 75 -10.24 -16.32 23.32
C PHE A 75 -10.73 -15.19 22.39
N ILE A 76 -11.10 -15.52 21.15
CA ILE A 76 -11.66 -14.55 20.19
C ILE A 76 -12.95 -13.92 20.76
N ALA A 77 -13.83 -14.73 21.36
CA ALA A 77 -15.03 -14.22 22.01
C ALA A 77 -14.71 -13.24 23.14
N LYS A 78 -13.75 -13.57 24.01
CA LYS A 78 -13.28 -12.69 25.09
C LYS A 78 -12.69 -11.39 24.56
N VAL A 79 -11.82 -11.45 23.56
CA VAL A 79 -11.18 -10.25 22.97
C VAL A 79 -12.22 -9.35 22.30
N ARG A 80 -13.22 -9.92 21.62
CA ARG A 80 -14.32 -9.14 21.03
C ARG A 80 -15.12 -8.39 22.09
N ASP A 81 -15.28 -8.97 23.28
CA ASP A 81 -16.02 -8.36 24.39
C ASP A 81 -15.20 -7.28 25.14
N ILE A 82 -13.89 -7.17 24.87
CA ILE A 82 -13.07 -6.09 25.42
C ILE A 82 -13.47 -4.77 24.74
N LYS A 83 -14.28 -3.97 25.43
CA LYS A 83 -14.56 -2.58 25.09
C LYS A 83 -13.44 -1.69 25.63
N PHE A 84 -12.61 -1.16 24.74
CA PHE A 84 -11.65 -0.11 25.11
C PHE A 84 -12.39 1.20 25.38
N THR A 85 -12.75 1.45 26.64
CA THR A 85 -13.14 2.77 27.11
C THR A 85 -11.88 3.56 27.44
N THR A 86 -11.20 4.10 26.43
CA THR A 86 -10.27 5.20 26.69
C THR A 86 -11.12 6.44 26.96
N LYS A 87 -11.41 6.70 28.25
CA LYS A 87 -11.98 7.98 28.65
C LYS A 87 -10.93 9.04 28.35
N VAL A 88 -11.17 9.87 27.34
CA VAL A 88 -10.52 11.18 27.30
C VAL A 88 -11.22 11.98 28.40
N ASP A 89 -10.46 12.52 29.35
CA ASP A 89 -11.06 13.25 30.46
C ASP A 89 -11.84 14.44 29.92
N ASP A 90 -13.09 14.60 30.36
CA ASP A 90 -13.97 15.69 29.91
C ASP A 90 -13.32 17.07 30.15
N ALA A 91 -12.48 17.18 31.19
CA ALA A 91 -11.68 18.36 31.50
C ALA A 91 -10.66 18.72 30.39
N ASP A 92 -10.04 17.72 29.75
CA ASP A 92 -9.09 17.98 28.65
C ASP A 92 -9.82 18.44 27.39
N ILE A 93 -11.01 17.89 27.14
CA ILE A 93 -11.89 18.32 26.03
C ILE A 93 -12.41 19.74 26.26
N GLU A 94 -12.82 20.05 27.49
CA GLU A 94 -13.29 21.39 27.87
C GLU A 94 -12.17 22.42 27.71
N LYS A 95 -10.97 22.12 28.23
CA LYS A 95 -9.79 22.97 28.07
C LYS A 95 -9.43 23.22 26.61
N LEU A 96 -9.41 22.18 25.78
CA LEU A 96 -9.14 22.31 24.35
C LEU A 96 -10.21 23.18 23.64
N THR A 97 -11.46 23.03 24.05
CA THR A 97 -12.58 23.81 23.49
C THR A 97 -12.45 25.29 23.84
N ASP A 98 -12.06 25.61 25.07
CA ASP A 98 -11.88 26.99 25.51
C ASP A 98 -10.64 27.65 24.90
N ASP A 99 -9.52 26.93 24.81
CA ASP A 99 -8.32 27.39 24.11
C ASP A 99 -8.62 27.70 22.63
N ARG A 100 -9.42 26.85 21.98
CA ARG A 100 -9.89 27.07 20.60
C ARG A 100 -10.75 28.33 20.47
N LYS A 101 -11.72 28.53 21.37
CA LYS A 101 -12.57 29.73 21.36
C LYS A 101 -11.75 31.01 21.55
N LYS A 102 -10.79 30.98 22.47
CA LYS A 102 -9.89 32.11 22.74
C LYS A 102 -9.08 32.46 21.49
N TYR A 103 -8.43 31.46 20.89
CA TYR A 103 -7.64 31.65 19.67
C TYR A 103 -8.48 32.25 18.53
N MET A 104 -9.67 31.71 18.27
CA MET A 104 -10.58 32.24 17.24
C MET A 104 -10.98 33.69 17.51
N SER A 105 -11.20 34.06 18.77
CA SER A 105 -11.53 35.44 19.13
C SER A 105 -10.36 36.39 18.93
N GLU A 106 -9.12 35.96 19.23
CA GLU A 106 -7.92 36.77 19.05
C GLU A 106 -7.62 36.98 17.55
N GLU A 107 -7.70 35.91 16.76
CA GLU A 107 -7.53 35.98 15.30
C GLU A 107 -8.59 36.88 14.64
N SER A 108 -9.86 36.75 15.04
CA SER A 108 -10.93 37.59 14.50
C SER A 108 -10.73 39.08 14.79
N LYS A 109 -10.23 39.43 15.99
CA LYS A 109 -9.92 40.82 16.34
C LYS A 109 -8.76 41.36 15.51
N LEU A 110 -7.67 40.59 15.39
CA LEU A 110 -6.52 40.96 14.58
C LEU A 110 -6.91 41.23 13.11
N LEU A 111 -7.73 40.36 12.54
CA LEU A 111 -8.23 40.54 11.16
C LEU A 111 -9.13 41.77 11.02
N GLU A 112 -9.94 42.09 12.03
CA GLU A 112 -10.77 43.28 12.02
C GLU A 112 -9.93 44.57 12.13
N ASP A 113 -8.91 44.58 12.98
CA ASP A 113 -7.98 45.70 13.13
C ASP A 113 -7.23 45.96 11.82
N HIS A 114 -6.67 44.92 11.19
CA HIS A 114 -6.03 45.06 9.87
C HIS A 114 -7.00 45.55 8.79
N ARG A 115 -8.26 45.09 8.81
CA ARG A 115 -9.29 45.58 7.87
C ARG A 115 -9.56 47.07 8.08
N LYS A 116 -9.55 47.54 9.33
CA LYS A 116 -9.77 48.95 9.66
C LYS A 116 -8.58 49.81 9.23
N GLU A 117 -7.35 49.41 9.56
CA GLU A 117 -6.12 50.09 9.15
C GLU A 117 -6.05 50.24 7.62
N ASN A 118 -6.34 49.17 6.88
CA ASN A 118 -6.35 49.21 5.42
C ASN A 118 -7.38 50.20 4.86
N LYS A 119 -8.57 50.29 5.47
CA LYS A 119 -9.58 51.28 5.08
C LYS A 119 -9.11 52.70 5.36
N GLU A 120 -8.52 52.93 6.53
CA GLU A 120 -8.00 54.24 6.92
C GLU A 120 -6.88 54.71 5.99
N ILE A 121 -5.94 53.83 5.65
CA ILE A 121 -4.86 54.12 4.68
C ILE A 121 -5.46 54.47 3.30
N LEU A 122 -6.44 53.69 2.83
CA LEU A 122 -7.04 53.92 1.52
C LEU A 122 -7.81 55.24 1.45
N ILE A 123 -8.60 55.54 2.49
CA ILE A 123 -9.35 56.81 2.59
C ILE A 123 -8.37 57.98 2.64
N ARG A 124 -7.30 57.87 3.44
CA ARG A 124 -6.27 58.91 3.55
C ARG A 124 -5.58 59.15 2.21
N HIS A 125 -5.19 58.09 1.51
CA HIS A 125 -4.59 58.20 0.17
C HIS A 125 -5.51 58.89 -0.83
N PHE A 126 -6.80 58.52 -0.84
CA PHE A 126 -7.78 59.14 -1.74
C PHE A 126 -8.03 60.61 -1.40
N TYR A 127 -8.11 60.93 -0.11
CA TYR A 127 -8.25 62.31 0.37
C TYR A 127 -7.04 63.16 -0.01
N ASP A 128 -5.82 62.68 0.25
CA ASP A 128 -4.58 63.39 -0.08
C ASP A 128 -4.49 63.67 -1.58
N MET A 129 -4.81 62.67 -2.42
CA MET A 129 -4.85 62.82 -3.87
C MET A 129 -5.91 63.82 -4.33
N SER A 130 -7.12 63.76 -3.77
CA SER A 130 -8.21 64.69 -4.09
C SER A 130 -7.89 66.12 -3.67
N ASN A 131 -7.33 66.30 -2.46
CA ASN A 131 -6.88 67.57 -1.94
C ASN A 131 -5.76 68.17 -2.82
N MET A 132 -4.79 67.35 -3.23
CA MET A 132 -3.71 67.79 -4.13
C MET A 132 -4.23 68.18 -5.52
N MET A 133 -5.21 67.46 -6.08
CA MET A 133 -5.89 67.86 -7.32
C MET A 133 -6.65 69.17 -7.18
N SER A 134 -7.37 69.37 -6.07
CA SER A 134 -8.16 70.60 -5.84
C SER A 134 -7.31 71.87 -5.77
N ARG A 135 -6.04 71.73 -5.37
CA ARG A 135 -5.04 72.81 -5.32
C ARG A 135 -4.21 72.94 -6.59
N ASN A 136 -4.53 72.18 -7.64
CA ASN A 136 -3.77 72.09 -8.88
C ASN A 136 -2.30 71.65 -8.67
N GLU A 137 -1.99 70.98 -7.55
CA GLU A 137 -0.65 70.50 -7.18
C GLU A 137 -0.41 69.04 -7.62
N GLY A 138 -1.19 68.55 -8.59
CA GLY A 138 -1.01 67.20 -9.15
C GLY A 138 0.42 67.00 -9.68
N VAL A 139 0.88 65.74 -9.78
CA VAL A 139 2.25 65.42 -10.26
C VAL A 139 2.60 66.16 -11.57
N TRP A 140 1.62 66.36 -12.46
CA TRP A 140 1.79 67.07 -13.74
C TRP A 140 1.54 68.60 -13.67
N LEU A 141 0.72 69.07 -12.73
CA LEU A 141 0.33 70.49 -12.60
C LEU A 141 1.12 71.23 -11.51
N SER A 142 1.95 70.51 -10.75
CA SER A 142 2.84 71.09 -9.77
C SER A 142 3.79 72.10 -10.41
N ASN A 143 3.97 73.24 -9.73
CA ASN A 143 4.73 74.38 -10.22
C ASN A 143 6.17 74.00 -10.65
N GLY A 144 6.76 72.98 -10.03
CA GLY A 144 8.08 72.46 -10.40
C GLY A 144 8.10 71.68 -11.72
N TRP A 145 7.11 70.80 -11.95
CA TRP A 145 7.00 70.01 -13.18
C TRP A 145 6.53 70.86 -14.36
N VAL A 146 5.57 71.76 -14.14
CA VAL A 146 5.11 72.71 -15.17
C VAL A 146 6.27 73.56 -15.67
N LYS A 147 7.11 74.09 -14.78
CA LYS A 147 8.28 74.89 -15.16
C LYS A 147 9.31 74.07 -15.95
N THR A 148 9.53 72.82 -15.55
CA THR A 148 10.44 71.89 -16.25
C THR A 148 9.92 71.55 -17.65
N LEU A 149 8.64 71.17 -17.77
CA LEU A 149 8.00 70.89 -19.05
C LEU A 149 8.03 72.12 -19.96
N LEU A 150 7.71 73.30 -19.42
CA LEU A 150 7.73 74.54 -20.17
C LEU A 150 9.13 74.87 -20.69
N TRP A 151 10.19 74.63 -19.90
CA TRP A 151 11.57 74.80 -20.35
C TRP A 151 11.97 73.84 -21.48
N ILE A 152 11.44 72.61 -21.49
CA ILE A 152 11.72 71.63 -22.56
C ILE A 152 10.94 71.95 -23.83
N PHE A 153 9.65 72.31 -23.71
CA PHE A 153 8.80 72.58 -24.86
C PHE A 153 9.04 73.95 -25.51
N LEU A 154 9.43 74.96 -24.74
CA LEU A 154 9.61 76.33 -25.23
C LEU A 154 10.67 76.44 -26.35
N PRO A 155 11.88 75.84 -26.25
CA PRO A 155 12.86 75.84 -27.33
C PRO A 155 12.36 75.12 -28.58
N CYS A 156 11.66 74.00 -28.42
CA CYS A 156 11.09 73.25 -29.54
C CYS A 156 10.04 74.09 -30.27
N LEU A 157 9.11 74.72 -29.55
CA LEU A 157 8.10 75.60 -30.12
C LEU A 157 8.71 76.80 -30.84
N LEU A 158 9.69 77.46 -30.22
CA LEU A 158 10.39 78.58 -30.84
C LEU A 158 11.10 78.16 -32.12
N TYR A 159 11.83 77.03 -32.09
CA TYR A 159 12.51 76.49 -33.27
C TYR A 159 11.53 76.20 -34.41
N THR A 160 10.39 75.57 -34.12
CA THR A 160 9.36 75.31 -35.14
C THR A 160 8.84 76.60 -35.76
N ILE A 161 8.55 77.63 -34.96
CA ILE A 161 8.08 78.93 -35.45
C ILE A 161 9.16 79.59 -36.34
N PHE A 162 10.41 79.65 -35.87
CA PHE A 162 11.52 80.22 -36.65
C PHE A 162 11.76 79.46 -37.96
N SER A 163 11.68 78.14 -37.94
CA SER A 163 11.83 77.30 -39.13
C SER A 163 10.73 77.61 -40.16
N ILE A 164 9.48 77.76 -39.75
CA ILE A 164 8.36 78.14 -40.63
C ILE A 164 8.56 79.54 -41.20
N VAL A 165 8.91 80.53 -40.36
CA VAL A 165 9.14 81.91 -40.80
C VAL A 165 10.29 81.98 -41.80
N TYR A 166 11.39 81.29 -41.52
CA TYR A 166 12.54 81.21 -42.44
C TYR A 166 12.15 80.55 -43.76
N PHE A 167 11.40 79.45 -43.72
CA PHE A 167 10.90 78.77 -44.90
C PHE A 167 10.01 79.68 -45.76
N VAL A 168 9.08 80.42 -45.14
CA VAL A 168 8.21 81.38 -45.83
C VAL A 168 9.02 82.54 -46.43
N ALA A 169 9.94 83.13 -45.66
CA ALA A 169 10.78 84.23 -46.13
C ALA A 169 11.66 83.80 -47.32
N SER A 170 12.26 82.61 -47.25
CA SER A 170 13.06 82.06 -48.34
C SER A 170 12.26 81.73 -49.62
N TYR A 171 10.94 81.59 -49.52
CA TYR A 171 10.05 81.39 -50.69
C TYR A 171 9.56 82.72 -51.30
N ILE A 172 9.64 83.83 -50.56
CA ILE A 172 9.26 85.17 -51.05
C ILE A 172 10.46 85.85 -51.75
N ASP A 173 11.69 85.55 -51.32
CA ASP A 173 12.94 86.08 -51.90
C ASP A 173 13.47 85.29 -53.12
N LYS A 174 12.64 84.41 -53.70
CA LYS A 174 12.94 83.61 -54.89
C LYS A 174 11.87 83.79 -55.96
#